data_AF-A0A1C4Z036-F1
#
_entry.id   AF-A0A1C4Z036-F1
#
_cell.length_a   1.000
_cell.length_b   1.000
_cell.length_c   1.000
_cell.angle_alpha   90.00
_cell.angle_beta   90.00
_cell.angle_gamma   90.00
#
_symmetry.space_group_name_H-M   'P 1'
#
loop_
_entity.id
_entity.type
_entity.pdbx_description
1 polymer ?
#
loop_
_entity_poly.entity_id
_entity_poly.type
_entity_poly.pdbx_seq_one_letter_code
_entity_poly.pdbx_strand_id
1 'polypeptide(L)' 'ILFNELTPGQIVVVDCEGDPENIDKSKLVFRGADRPDAVPDAVPADLGGTAATGADDAA' A
#
# COMPACT_ATOMS: atom_id res chain seq x y z
N ILE A 1 4.28 -5.70 15.85
CA ILE A 1 3.98 -6.93 15.09
C ILE A 1 5.08 -7.32 14.10
N LEU A 2 5.99 -6.41 13.69
CA LEU A 2 7.20 -6.77 12.92
C LEU A 2 8.46 -6.05 13.45
N PHE A 3 8.69 -6.08 14.77
CA PHE A 3 9.86 -5.43 15.36
C PHE A 3 11.10 -6.29 15.13
N ASN A 4 12.16 -5.71 14.56
CA ASN A 4 13.39 -6.42 14.16
C ASN A 4 13.19 -7.45 13.01
N GLU A 5 12.04 -7.42 12.34
CA GLU A 5 11.72 -8.28 11.19
C GLU A 5 11.67 -7.49 9.87
N LEU A 6 11.43 -6.18 9.92
CA LEU A 6 11.39 -5.31 8.74
C LEU A 6 12.79 -4.84 8.33
N THR A 7 13.06 -4.87 7.03
CA THR A 7 14.24 -4.23 6.43
C THR A 7 13.87 -2.91 5.73
N PRO A 8 14.80 -1.95 5.63
CA PRO A 8 14.56 -0.72 4.88
C PRO A 8 14.18 -1.03 3.42
N GLY A 9 13.15 -0.35 2.91
CA GLY A 9 12.64 -0.54 1.55
C GLY A 9 11.49 -1.55 1.44
N GLN A 10 11.20 -2.31 2.51
CA GLN A 10 10.02 -3.17 2.56
C GLN A 10 8.74 -2.39 2.89
N ILE A 11 7.63 -2.90 2.37
CA ILE A 11 6.28 -2.46 2.72
C ILE A 11 5.66 -3.43 3.73
N VAL A 12 4.73 -2.94 4.54
CA VAL A 12 3.92 -3.78 5.42
C VAL A 12 2.60 -4.08 4.73
N VAL A 13 2.34 -5.36 4.45
CA VAL A 13 1.05 -5.83 3.96
C VAL A 13 0.22 -6.27 5.15
N VAL A 14 -1.00 -5.75 5.23
CA VAL A 14 -1.98 -6.08 6.27
C VAL A 14 -3.14 -6.80 5.62
N ASP A 15 -3.31 -8.07 5.97
CA ASP A 15 -4.42 -8.91 5.52
C ASP A 15 -5.41 -9.13 6.67
N CYS A 16 -6.65 -9.49 6.33
CA CYS A 16 -7.66 -9.89 7.30
C CYS A 16 -8.03 -11.36 7.06
N GLU A 17 -7.79 -12.19 8.07
CA GLU A 17 -8.28 -13.57 8.11
C GLU A 17 -9.62 -13.61 8.85
N GLY A 18 -10.51 -14.53 8.43
CA GLY A 18 -11.83 -14.70 9.02
C GLY A 18 -12.91 -13.87 8.32
N ASP A 19 -13.98 -13.56 9.04
CA ASP A 19 -15.10 -12.76 8.53
C ASP A 19 -14.75 -11.27 8.67
N PRO A 20 -14.58 -10.52 7.56
CA PRO A 20 -14.21 -9.11 7.61
C PRO A 20 -15.34 -8.20 8.10
N GLU A 21 -16.59 -8.66 8.09
CA GLU A 21 -17.74 -7.89 8.58
C GLU A 21 -18.00 -8.13 10.08
N ASN A 22 -17.35 -9.15 10.67
CA ASN A 22 -17.51 -9.51 12.07
C ASN A 22 -16.19 -9.36 12.83
N ILE A 23 -16.01 -8.21 13.48
CA ILE A 23 -14.81 -7.81 14.21
C ILE A 23 -14.33 -8.89 15.20
N ASP A 24 -15.23 -9.57 15.89
CA ASP A 24 -14.88 -10.59 16.90
C ASP A 24 -14.28 -11.86 16.27
N LYS A 25 -14.50 -12.06 14.98
CA LYS A 25 -13.97 -13.18 14.18
C LYS A 25 -12.90 -12.74 13.18
N SER A 26 -12.62 -11.45 13.09
CA SER A 26 -11.59 -10.90 12.21
C SER A 26 -10.23 -10.94 12.90
N LYS A 27 -9.20 -11.39 12.19
CA LYS A 27 -7.81 -11.32 12.64
C LYS A 27 -6.95 -10.61 11.61
N LEU A 28 -6.30 -9.53 12.03
CA LEU A 28 -5.34 -8.84 11.20
C LEU A 28 -3.99 -9.58 11.23
N VAL A 29 -3.45 -9.84 10.05
CA VAL A 29 -2.15 -10.48 9.84
C VAL A 29 -1.24 -9.49 9.13
N PHE A 30 0.00 -9.38 9.60
CA PHE A 30 0.97 -8.41 9.12
C PHE A 30 2.19 -9.14 8.61
N ARG A 31 2.68 -8.76 7.44
CA ARG A 31 3.90 -9.31 6.84
C ARG A 31 4.71 -8.20 6.17
N GLY A 32 6.03 -8.32 6.28
CA GLY A 32 6.94 -7.53 5.45
C GLY A 32 6.99 -8.12 4.04
N ALA A 33 6.93 -7.27 3.02
CA ALA A 33 7.07 -7.66 1.62
C ALA A 33 7.97 -6.66 0.89
N ASP A 34 8.68 -7.14 -0.13
CA ASP A 34 9.48 -6.25 -0.96
C ASP A 34 8.56 -5.33 -1.76
N ARG A 35 8.98 -4.06 -1.92
CA ARG A 35 8.25 -3.12 -2.75
C ARG A 35 8.35 -3.58 -4.21
N PRO A 36 7.23 -3.73 -4.94
CA PRO A 36 7.29 -4.12 -6.35
C PRO A 36 7.98 -3.03 -7.18
N ASP A 37 8.94 -3.43 -8.02
CA ASP A 37 9.76 -2.52 -8.85
C ASP A 37 8.96 -1.79 -9.93
N ALA A 38 7.83 -2.35 -10.33
CA ALA A 38 6.98 -1.83 -11.40
C ALA A 38 5.68 -1.27 -10.83
N VAL A 39 5.76 -0.18 -10.07
CA VAL A 39 4.60 0.71 -9.92
C VAL A 39 4.65 1.66 -11.12
N PRO A 40 3.72 1.57 -12.08
CA PRO A 40 3.67 2.54 -13.16
C PRO A 40 3.49 3.94 -12.58
N ASP A 41 4.32 4.90 -13.00
CA ASP A 41 4.13 6.33 -12.65
C ASP A 41 2.83 6.92 -13.23
N ALA A 42 2.16 6.17 -14.12
CA ALA A 42 0.88 6.54 -14.68
C ALA A 42 -0.24 6.36 -13.65
N VAL A 43 -1.04 7.41 -13.47
CA VAL A 43 -2.26 7.37 -12.67
C VAL A 43 -3.16 6.25 -13.21
N PRO A 44 -3.68 5.34 -12.35
CA PRO A 44 -4.61 4.30 -12.76
C PRO A 44 -5.76 4.88 -13.55
N ALA A 45 -6.15 4.24 -14.66
CA ALA A 45 -7.18 4.76 -15.58
C ALA A 45 -8.54 5.04 -14.89
N ASP A 46 -8.82 4.34 -13.78
CA ASP A 46 -10.03 4.51 -12.96
C ASP A 46 -9.97 5.73 -12.01
N LEU A 47 -8.77 6.26 -11.76
CA LEU A 47 -8.52 7.48 -10.97
C LEU A 47 -8.29 8.72 -11.85
N GLY A 48 -8.35 8.58 -13.17
CA GLY A 48 -8.09 9.62 -14.18
C GLY A 48 -9.16 10.72 -14.28
N GLY A 49 -9.88 11.01 -13.19
CA GLY A 49 -10.77 12.15 -13.08
C GLY A 49 -9.98 13.45 -12.88
N THR A 50 -9.66 14.11 -14.00
CA THR A 50 -9.05 15.45 -14.12
C THR A 50 -7.65 15.62 -13.53
N ALA A 51 -6.68 15.80 -14.43
CA ALA A 51 -5.29 16.15 -14.20
C ALA A 51 -5.08 17.08 -12.99
N ALA A 52 -4.47 16.55 -11.93
CA ALA A 52 -3.75 17.37 -10.96
C ALA A 52 -2.48 17.88 -11.65
N THR A 53 -2.55 19.08 -12.22
CA THR A 53 -1.38 19.84 -12.67
C THR A 53 -0.57 20.27 -11.45
N GLY A 54 0.30 19.38 -10.96
CA GLY A 54 1.39 19.72 -10.04
C GLY A 54 2.64 20.02 -10.85
N ALA A 55 2.66 21.17 -11.52
CA ALA A 55 3.89 21.76 -12.03
C ALA A 55 4.40 22.75 -10.98
N ASP A 56 5.19 22.25 -10.04
CA ASP A 56 6.08 23.06 -9.21
C ASP A 56 7.45 22.37 -9.23
N ASP A 57 8.26 22.69 -10.25
CA ASP A 57 9.68 23.04 -10.11
C ASP A 57 10.28 23.47 -11.46
N ALA A 58 11.18 24.46 -11.39
CA ALA A 58 12.12 24.96 -12.40
C ALA A 58 11.77 26.21 -13.26
N ALA A 59 12.43 27.31 -12.85
CA ALA A 59 12.88 28.53 -13.55
C ALA A 59 11.99 29.79 -13.53
#